data_AF-A0A354I5E6-F1
#
_entry.id   AF-A0A354I5E6-F1
#
_cell.length_a   1.000
_cell.length_b   1.000
_cell.length_c   1.000
_cell.angle_alpha   90.00
_cell.angle_beta   90.00
_cell.angle_gamma   90.00
#
_symmetry.space_group_name_H-M   'P 1'
#
loop_
_entity.id
_entity.type
_entity.pdbx_description
1 polymer ?
#
loop_
_entity_poly.entity_id
_entity_poly.type
_entity_poly.pdbx_seq_one_letter_code
_entity_poly.pdbx_strand_id
1 'polypeptide(L)'
;DLNYVLNKSILFNQTYGVIRYTRGHKKTTGFDEYANWNASFTFGAETVLGTYTLGNPSEASRTLTEEEKHTILENIRQNVTDLADKHPETTFYLFMSPYSICYWDMLENNGEVDWQIDAEQTAIEAILGHSNIKLYSFTNNFELVCDLNNYKDQAHYGEWVNSWILEWMYNEDYLLTPDNYTQYLNEIRNFYNNYDYSSLRG
;
A
#
# COMPACT_ATOMS: atom_id res chain seq x y z
N ASP A 1 0.97 19.60 -27.74
CA ASP A 1 -0.32 19.10 -27.18
C ASP A 1 -1.60 19.77 -27.70
N LEU A 2 -1.76 20.00 -29.02
CA LEU A 2 -3.00 20.53 -29.59
C LEU A 2 -3.89 19.46 -30.26
N ASN A 3 -3.43 18.20 -30.35
CA ASN A 3 -4.10 17.15 -31.14
C ASN A 3 -5.07 16.25 -30.35
N TYR A 4 -5.20 16.42 -29.03
CA TYR A 4 -6.03 15.51 -28.21
C TYR A 4 -7.50 15.97 -28.09
N VAL A 5 -7.74 17.29 -28.11
CA VAL A 5 -9.08 17.88 -27.85
C VAL A 5 -10.07 17.61 -28.99
N LEU A 6 -9.60 17.41 -30.22
CA LEU A 6 -10.43 17.21 -31.43
C LEU A 6 -10.28 15.82 -32.04
N ASN A 7 -9.84 14.83 -31.27
CA ASN A 7 -9.83 13.46 -31.73
C ASN A 7 -11.28 12.97 -31.92
N LYS A 8 -11.72 12.86 -33.17
CA LYS A 8 -13.07 12.39 -33.53
C LYS A 8 -13.41 11.03 -32.91
N SER A 9 -12.41 10.16 -32.69
CA SER A 9 -12.61 8.88 -31.99
C SER A 9 -12.99 9.09 -30.52
N ILE A 10 -12.28 9.96 -29.80
CA ILE A 10 -12.64 10.30 -28.41
C ILE A 10 -14.04 10.92 -28.36
N LEU A 11 -14.31 11.90 -29.24
CA LEU A 11 -15.57 12.62 -29.26
C LEU A 11 -16.79 11.71 -29.51
N PHE A 12 -16.70 10.83 -30.50
CA PHE A 12 -17.82 9.95 -30.88
C PHE A 12 -17.89 8.64 -30.11
N ASN A 13 -16.75 8.06 -29.71
CA ASN A 13 -16.74 6.75 -29.05
C ASN A 13 -16.72 6.84 -27.51
N GLN A 14 -16.10 7.87 -26.93
CA GLN A 14 -16.00 8.02 -25.48
C GLN A 14 -16.97 9.09 -24.95
N THR A 15 -17.01 10.28 -25.56
CA THR A 15 -17.74 11.44 -25.03
C THR A 15 -19.24 11.43 -25.37
N TYR A 16 -19.63 11.01 -26.59
CA TYR A 16 -21.04 10.99 -26.99
C TYR A 16 -21.89 10.07 -26.10
N GLY A 17 -21.32 8.94 -25.66
CA GLY A 17 -21.95 8.03 -24.71
C GLY A 17 -22.27 8.72 -23.37
N VAL A 18 -21.33 9.50 -22.84
CA VAL A 18 -21.49 10.27 -21.60
C VAL A 18 -22.58 11.33 -21.76
N ILE A 19 -22.60 12.09 -22.85
CA ILE A 19 -23.63 13.12 -23.11
C ILE A 19 -25.03 12.49 -23.17
N ARG A 20 -25.17 11.34 -23.85
CA ARG A 20 -26.45 10.60 -23.90
C ARG A 20 -26.86 10.06 -22.54
N TYR A 21 -25.90 9.58 -21.74
CA TYR A 21 -26.11 9.09 -20.38
C TYR A 21 -26.65 10.21 -19.47
N THR A 22 -26.01 11.38 -19.48
CA THR A 22 -26.42 12.58 -18.73
C THR A 22 -27.79 13.10 -19.20
N ARG A 23 -28.03 13.20 -20.51
CA ARG A 23 -29.34 13.62 -21.06
C ARG A 23 -30.47 12.65 -20.71
N GLY A 24 -30.15 11.38 -20.46
CA GLY A 24 -31.10 10.40 -19.96
C GLY A 24 -31.36 10.49 -18.45
N HIS A 25 -30.87 11.53 -17.77
CA HIS A 25 -30.93 11.69 -16.31
C HIS A 25 -30.37 10.49 -15.54
N LYS A 26 -29.44 9.75 -16.14
CA LYS A 26 -28.77 8.64 -15.47
C LYS A 26 -27.74 9.20 -14.49
N LYS A 27 -27.63 8.57 -13.33
CA LYS A 27 -26.73 8.97 -12.27
C LYS A 27 -25.39 8.27 -12.49
N THR A 28 -24.31 9.04 -12.65
CA THR A 28 -22.95 8.50 -12.64
C THR A 28 -22.71 7.85 -11.27
N THR A 29 -21.98 6.73 -11.25
CA THR A 29 -21.60 6.03 -10.03
C THR A 29 -20.86 6.97 -9.06
N GLY A 30 -21.00 6.73 -7.76
CA GLY A 30 -20.31 7.51 -6.73
C GLY A 30 -18.82 7.18 -6.66
N PHE A 31 -18.03 7.97 -5.94
CA PHE A 31 -16.62 7.64 -5.70
C PHE A 31 -16.46 6.34 -4.91
N ASP A 32 -17.38 6.02 -4.00
CA ASP A 32 -17.35 4.78 -3.22
C ASP A 32 -17.60 3.53 -4.08
N GLU A 33 -18.36 3.67 -5.15
CA GLU A 33 -18.71 2.58 -6.06
C GLU A 33 -17.73 2.49 -7.25
N TYR A 34 -17.14 3.62 -7.65
CA TYR A 34 -16.23 3.68 -8.79
C TYR A 34 -14.94 2.90 -8.52
N ALA A 35 -14.68 1.90 -9.36
CA ALA A 35 -13.51 1.00 -9.24
C ALA A 35 -13.42 0.23 -7.91
N ASN A 36 -14.49 0.23 -7.09
CA ASN A 36 -14.60 -0.63 -5.93
C ASN A 36 -14.81 -2.07 -6.39
N TRP A 37 -13.98 -2.97 -5.88
CA TRP A 37 -14.03 -4.39 -6.19
C TRP A 37 -14.51 -5.23 -5.00
N ASN A 38 -14.81 -4.63 -3.86
CA ASN A 38 -15.10 -5.33 -2.59
C ASN A 38 -16.19 -6.39 -2.77
N ALA A 39 -17.30 -6.06 -3.42
CA ALA A 39 -18.41 -6.99 -3.67
C ALA A 39 -18.09 -8.13 -4.65
N SER A 40 -16.99 -8.05 -5.41
CA SER A 40 -16.59 -9.07 -6.39
C SER A 40 -15.69 -10.16 -5.80
N PHE A 41 -15.28 -10.03 -4.54
CA PHE A 41 -14.34 -10.95 -3.91
C PHE A 41 -14.86 -11.46 -2.57
N THR A 42 -14.35 -12.62 -2.17
CA THR A 42 -14.55 -13.18 -0.83
C THR A 42 -13.33 -12.85 0.00
N PHE A 43 -13.56 -12.56 1.27
CA PHE A 43 -12.52 -12.28 2.27
C PHE A 43 -12.59 -13.35 3.34
N GLY A 44 -11.48 -13.62 4.02
CA GLY A 44 -11.43 -14.71 4.97
C GLY A 44 -10.15 -15.51 4.91
N ALA A 45 -9.78 -16.08 6.07
CA ALA A 45 -8.66 -17.02 6.17
C ALA A 45 -8.73 -18.14 5.14
N GLU A 46 -9.90 -18.76 4.93
CA GLU A 46 -10.06 -19.83 3.94
C GLU A 46 -9.75 -19.36 2.50
N THR A 47 -10.17 -18.14 2.13
CA THR A 47 -9.92 -17.60 0.79
C THR A 47 -8.44 -17.29 0.59
N VAL A 48 -7.81 -16.64 1.57
CA VAL A 48 -6.39 -16.29 1.52
C VAL A 48 -5.54 -17.55 1.49
N LEU A 49 -5.73 -18.47 2.45
CA LEU A 49 -4.96 -19.70 2.54
C LEU A 49 -5.20 -20.65 1.35
N GLY A 50 -6.37 -20.59 0.71
CA GLY A 50 -6.68 -21.35 -0.49
C GLY A 50 -5.94 -20.88 -1.76
N THR A 51 -5.48 -19.63 -1.79
CA THR A 51 -4.70 -19.06 -2.91
C THR A 51 -3.22 -18.85 -2.58
N TYR A 52 -2.88 -18.96 -1.30
CA TYR A 52 -1.56 -18.82 -0.74
C TYR A 52 -0.68 -20.04 -1.06
N THR A 53 0.47 -19.79 -1.70
CA THR A 53 1.45 -20.84 -1.99
C THR A 53 2.86 -20.34 -1.76
N LEU A 54 3.68 -21.15 -1.11
CA LEU A 54 5.11 -20.90 -0.95
C LEU A 54 5.93 -21.68 -1.99
N GLY A 55 7.02 -21.06 -2.43
CA GLY A 55 8.07 -21.73 -3.18
C GLY A 55 9.00 -22.54 -2.26
N ASN A 56 10.14 -22.97 -2.79
CA ASN A 56 11.20 -23.51 -1.93
C ASN A 56 11.74 -22.39 -1.02
N PRO A 57 11.97 -22.64 0.27
CA PRO A 57 12.53 -21.64 1.16
C PRO A 57 13.95 -21.28 0.75
N SER A 58 14.30 -20.01 0.88
CA SER A 58 15.67 -19.52 0.75
C SER A 58 16.52 -20.03 1.90
N GLU A 59 17.77 -20.40 1.61
CA GLU A 59 18.73 -20.83 2.62
C GLU A 59 19.43 -19.65 3.33
N ALA A 60 19.24 -18.42 2.82
CA ALA A 60 19.92 -17.23 3.33
C ALA A 60 18.99 -16.00 3.36
N SER A 61 19.19 -15.17 4.38
CA SER A 61 18.61 -13.83 4.44
C SER A 61 19.26 -12.94 3.38
N ARG A 62 18.42 -12.19 2.66
CA ARG A 62 18.79 -11.19 1.66
C ARG A 62 18.98 -9.85 2.37
N THR A 63 20.06 -9.16 2.03
CA THR A 63 20.34 -7.80 2.50
C THR A 63 20.10 -6.79 1.38
N LEU A 64 19.59 -5.61 1.72
CA LEU A 64 19.43 -4.51 0.77
C LEU A 64 20.81 -4.04 0.27
N THR A 65 21.02 -4.01 -1.05
CA THR A 65 22.29 -3.52 -1.62
C THR A 65 22.31 -2.00 -1.75
N GLU A 66 23.49 -1.41 -1.90
CA GLU A 66 23.63 0.03 -2.13
C GLU A 66 23.03 0.46 -3.48
N GLU A 67 23.10 -0.37 -4.52
CA GLU A 67 22.44 -0.11 -5.81
C GLU A 67 20.91 -0.10 -5.70
N GLU A 68 20.35 -1.03 -4.91
CA GLU A 68 18.91 -1.09 -4.65
C GLU A 68 18.47 0.12 -3.81
N LYS A 69 19.22 0.45 -2.77
CA LYS A 69 19.01 1.65 -1.96
C LYS A 69 19.03 2.92 -2.81
N HIS A 70 20.01 3.07 -3.70
CA HIS A 70 20.06 4.19 -4.65
C HIS A 70 18.83 4.24 -5.56
N THR A 71 18.41 3.07 -6.06
CA THR A 71 17.20 2.95 -6.90
C THR A 71 15.94 3.37 -6.16
N ILE A 72 15.79 2.97 -4.89
CA ILE A 72 14.66 3.37 -4.03
C ILE A 72 14.68 4.89 -3.84
N LEU A 73 15.82 5.46 -3.45
CA LEU A 73 15.96 6.89 -3.22
C LEU A 73 15.60 7.70 -4.48
N GLU A 74 16.07 7.28 -5.65
CA GLU A 74 15.76 7.98 -6.90
C GLU A 74 14.27 7.88 -7.26
N ASN A 75 13.64 6.72 -7.03
CA ASN A 75 12.19 6.56 -7.24
C ASN A 75 11.36 7.42 -6.29
N ILE A 76 11.72 7.45 -5.00
CA ILE A 76 11.05 8.30 -4.01
C ILE A 76 11.23 9.77 -4.37
N ARG A 77 12.45 10.17 -4.74
CA ARG A 77 12.74 11.54 -5.17
C ARG A 77 11.89 11.95 -6.36
N GLN A 78 11.93 11.17 -7.43
CA GLN A 78 11.24 11.49 -8.69
C GLN A 78 9.72 11.50 -8.56
N ASN A 79 9.15 10.52 -7.84
CA ASN A 79 7.70 10.28 -7.86
C ASN A 79 6.96 10.81 -6.64
N VAL A 80 7.67 11.14 -5.55
CA VAL A 80 7.07 11.55 -4.28
C VAL A 80 7.56 12.93 -3.88
N THR A 81 8.85 13.07 -3.55
CA THR A 81 9.32 14.27 -2.85
C THR A 81 9.53 15.48 -3.75
N ASP A 82 9.99 15.30 -5.00
CA ASP A 82 10.10 16.39 -5.99
C ASP A 82 8.74 17.05 -6.27
N LEU A 83 7.64 16.29 -6.21
CA LEU A 83 6.29 16.83 -6.40
C LEU A 83 5.85 17.61 -5.16
N ALA A 84 6.08 17.07 -3.97
CA ALA A 84 5.77 17.73 -2.71
C ALA A 84 6.52 19.06 -2.59
N ASP A 85 7.81 19.10 -2.90
CA ASP A 85 8.63 20.32 -2.83
C ASP A 85 8.18 21.41 -3.80
N LYS A 86 7.64 21.03 -4.97
CA LYS A 86 7.09 21.99 -5.94
C LYS A 86 5.75 22.58 -5.51
N HIS A 87 5.07 21.95 -4.56
CA HIS A 87 3.74 22.31 -4.08
C HIS A 87 3.70 22.45 -2.55
N PRO A 88 4.48 23.38 -1.96
CA PRO A 88 4.54 23.56 -0.51
C PRO A 88 3.19 23.99 0.11
N GLU A 89 2.26 24.50 -0.69
CA GLU A 89 0.89 24.81 -0.28
C GLU A 89 -0.01 23.58 -0.07
N THR A 90 0.41 22.41 -0.55
CA THR A 90 -0.36 21.17 -0.52
C THR A 90 0.20 20.24 0.56
N THR A 91 -0.66 19.72 1.42
CA THR A 91 -0.32 18.61 2.33
C THR A 91 -0.59 17.28 1.64
N PHE A 92 0.45 16.48 1.47
CA PHE A 92 0.37 15.14 0.89
C PHE A 92 0.22 14.10 2.00
N TYR A 93 -0.75 13.21 1.86
CA TYR A 93 -0.96 12.09 2.77
C TYR A 93 -0.53 10.81 2.05
N LEU A 94 0.45 10.11 2.62
CA LEU A 94 1.00 8.87 2.09
C LEU A 94 0.93 7.80 3.17
N PHE A 95 0.78 6.54 2.78
CA PHE A 95 0.87 5.45 3.73
C PHE A 95 1.48 4.19 3.12
N MET A 96 2.10 3.38 3.97
CA MET A 96 2.49 2.01 3.64
C MET A 96 1.31 1.07 3.90
N SER A 97 0.93 0.30 2.89
CA SER A 97 -0.20 -0.63 2.96
C SER A 97 0.05 -1.74 3.97
N PRO A 98 -0.91 -2.06 4.87
CA PRO A 98 -0.77 -3.19 5.78
C PRO A 98 -1.00 -4.51 5.02
N TYR A 99 0.05 -5.07 4.45
CA TYR A 99 -0.03 -6.41 3.85
C TYR A 99 -0.24 -7.48 4.92
N SER A 100 -1.00 -8.53 4.57
CA SER A 100 -1.38 -9.58 5.52
C SER A 100 -0.16 -10.38 5.99
N ILE A 101 -0.33 -11.13 7.07
CA ILE A 101 0.72 -12.02 7.56
C ILE A 101 1.15 -13.08 6.53
N CYS A 102 0.30 -13.46 5.57
CA CYS A 102 0.68 -14.35 4.48
C CYS A 102 1.67 -13.70 3.50
N TYR A 103 1.61 -12.37 3.30
CA TYR A 103 2.63 -11.68 2.50
C TYR A 103 3.98 -11.68 3.23
N TRP A 104 3.96 -11.49 4.54
CA TRP A 104 5.18 -11.56 5.36
C TRP A 104 5.76 -12.98 5.43
N ASP A 105 4.93 -14.04 5.40
CA ASP A 105 5.39 -15.42 5.26
C ASP A 105 6.06 -15.66 3.90
N MET A 106 5.56 -15.04 2.82
CA MET A 106 6.26 -15.09 1.52
C MET A 106 7.64 -14.42 1.58
N LEU A 107 7.75 -13.27 2.26
CA LEU A 107 9.03 -12.61 2.47
C LEU A 107 9.95 -13.45 3.35
N GLU A 108 9.45 -14.04 4.43
CA GLU A 108 10.23 -14.93 5.31
C GLU A 108 10.76 -16.13 4.54
N ASN A 109 9.88 -16.80 3.77
CA ASN A 109 10.25 -17.94 2.95
C ASN A 109 11.33 -17.57 1.92
N ASN A 110 11.38 -16.32 1.44
CA ASN A 110 12.40 -15.85 0.52
C ASN A 110 13.65 -15.27 1.22
N GLY A 111 13.66 -15.17 2.55
CA GLY A 111 14.71 -14.49 3.31
C GLY A 111 14.70 -12.96 3.16
N GLU A 112 13.56 -12.36 2.83
CA GLU A 112 13.43 -10.96 2.41
C GLU A 112 12.78 -10.04 3.46
N VAL A 113 12.49 -10.52 4.67
CA VAL A 113 11.87 -9.70 5.73
C VAL A 113 12.75 -8.49 6.07
N ASP A 114 14.03 -8.71 6.38
CA ASP A 114 14.95 -7.62 6.71
C ASP A 114 15.19 -6.70 5.51
N TRP A 115 15.28 -7.26 4.30
CA TRP A 115 15.39 -6.50 3.05
C TRP A 115 14.22 -5.53 2.87
N GLN A 116 12.99 -6.01 3.08
CA GLN A 116 11.77 -5.20 2.96
C GLN A 116 11.77 -4.06 3.98
N ILE A 117 12.15 -4.35 5.22
CA ILE A 117 12.19 -3.34 6.29
C ILE A 117 13.31 -2.31 6.05
N ASP A 118 14.46 -2.73 5.52
CA ASP A 118 15.55 -1.81 5.12
C ASP A 118 15.11 -0.91 3.95
N ALA A 119 14.34 -1.45 3.01
CA ALA A 119 13.76 -0.70 1.91
C ALA A 119 12.72 0.33 2.40
N GLU A 120 11.85 -0.06 3.34
CA GLU A 120 10.92 0.84 4.02
C GLU A 120 11.67 1.94 4.79
N GLN A 121 12.69 1.60 5.57
CA GLN A 121 13.52 2.57 6.29
C GLN A 121 14.12 3.60 5.31
N THR A 122 14.69 3.14 4.20
CA THR A 122 15.28 4.02 3.19
C THR A 122 14.24 5.01 2.64
N ALA A 123 13.02 4.54 2.35
CA ALA A 123 11.95 5.40 1.87
C ALA A 123 11.44 6.38 2.95
N ILE A 124 11.25 5.91 4.18
CA ILE A 124 10.80 6.71 5.33
C ILE A 124 11.78 7.87 5.58
N GLU A 125 13.08 7.58 5.68
CA GLU A 125 14.10 8.58 5.94
C GLU A 125 14.16 9.64 4.83
N ALA A 126 13.97 9.23 3.57
CA ALA A 126 13.91 10.15 2.44
C ALA A 126 12.65 11.04 2.45
N ILE A 127 11.51 10.51 2.91
CA ILE A 127 10.23 11.23 2.92
C ILE A 127 10.12 12.19 4.11
N LEU A 128 10.55 11.78 5.31
CA LEU A 128 10.38 12.56 6.54
C LEU A 128 11.12 13.91 6.54
N GLY A 129 12.05 14.12 5.59
CA GLY A 129 12.69 15.42 5.36
C GLY A 129 11.77 16.51 4.79
N HIS A 130 10.56 16.15 4.33
CA HIS A 130 9.64 17.05 3.62
C HIS A 130 8.42 17.38 4.49
N SER A 131 8.36 18.62 5.00
CA SER A 131 7.38 19.04 6.03
C SER A 131 5.93 19.08 5.58
N ASN A 132 5.67 19.08 4.26
CA ASN A 132 4.33 19.04 3.69
C ASN A 132 3.87 17.61 3.33
N ILE A 133 4.61 16.57 3.76
CA ILE A 133 4.20 15.17 3.65
C ILE A 133 3.86 14.63 5.04
N LYS A 134 2.69 14.01 5.17
CA LYS A 134 2.32 13.16 6.31
C LYS A 134 2.41 11.70 5.87
N LEU A 135 3.36 10.97 6.44
CA LEU A 135 3.60 9.55 6.14
C LEU A 135 3.07 8.67 7.28
N TYR A 136 2.23 7.71 6.94
CA TYR A 136 1.66 6.75 7.88
C TYR A 136 2.15 5.33 7.56
N SER A 137 2.15 4.45 8.55
CA SER A 137 2.29 3.01 8.30
C SER A 137 1.46 2.20 9.27
N PHE A 138 0.69 1.27 8.76
CA PHE A 138 -0.18 0.40 9.54
C PHE A 138 0.41 -1.00 9.75
N THR A 139 1.65 -1.21 9.32
CA THR A 139 2.36 -2.47 9.39
C THR A 139 2.61 -2.94 10.83
N ASN A 140 2.68 -2.03 11.81
CA ASN A 140 2.75 -2.41 13.24
C ASN A 140 1.36 -2.63 13.90
N ASN A 141 0.26 -2.56 13.14
CA ASN A 141 -1.04 -3.03 13.59
C ASN A 141 -1.15 -4.56 13.40
N PHE A 142 -0.52 -5.32 14.30
CA PHE A 142 -0.44 -6.77 14.19
C PHE A 142 -1.80 -7.47 14.29
N GLU A 143 -2.77 -6.89 15.00
CA GLU A 143 -4.15 -7.41 15.03
C GLU A 143 -4.78 -7.37 13.64
N LEU A 144 -4.63 -6.26 12.93
CA LEU A 144 -5.11 -6.13 11.56
C LEU A 144 -4.34 -7.04 10.60
N VAL A 145 -3.01 -7.03 10.65
CA VAL A 145 -2.15 -7.76 9.70
C VAL A 145 -2.32 -9.28 9.83
N CYS A 146 -2.51 -9.78 11.05
CA CYS A 146 -2.69 -11.21 11.30
C CYS A 146 -4.14 -11.69 11.11
N ASP A 147 -5.13 -10.81 11.10
CA ASP A 147 -6.52 -11.20 10.85
C ASP A 147 -6.80 -11.32 9.34
N LEU A 148 -6.63 -12.54 8.82
CA LEU A 148 -6.89 -12.88 7.42
C LEU A 148 -8.36 -12.66 7.00
N ASN A 149 -9.30 -12.43 7.93
CA ASN A 149 -10.65 -12.04 7.56
C ASN A 149 -10.73 -10.65 6.94
N ASN A 150 -9.70 -9.83 7.12
CA ASN A 150 -9.59 -8.52 6.48
C ASN A 150 -9.18 -8.60 5.01
N TYR A 151 -8.76 -9.76 4.51
CA TYR A 151 -8.06 -9.88 3.23
C TYR A 151 -8.73 -10.86 2.27
N LYS A 152 -8.60 -10.56 0.97
CA LYS A 152 -8.99 -11.48 -0.11
C LYS A 152 -7.83 -12.34 -0.63
N ASP A 153 -6.61 -11.85 -0.45
CA ASP A 153 -5.36 -12.47 -0.86
C ASP A 153 -4.24 -11.93 0.06
N GLN A 154 -2.97 -12.28 -0.19
CA GLN A 154 -1.87 -11.91 0.69
C GLN A 154 -1.68 -10.38 0.88
N ALA A 155 -2.19 -9.54 -0.02
CA ALA A 155 -1.88 -8.11 -0.04
C ALA A 155 -3.10 -7.19 0.04
N HIS A 156 -4.29 -7.63 -0.39
CA HIS A 156 -5.41 -6.74 -0.60
C HIS A 156 -6.50 -6.94 0.44
N TYR A 157 -6.78 -5.86 1.18
CA TYR A 157 -7.76 -5.80 2.25
C TYR A 157 -9.12 -5.23 1.81
N GLY A 158 -10.17 -5.52 2.58
CA GLY A 158 -11.54 -5.07 2.32
C GLY A 158 -11.76 -3.58 2.54
N GLU A 159 -12.89 -3.07 2.05
CA GLU A 159 -13.21 -1.63 2.12
C GLU A 159 -13.40 -1.10 3.56
N TRP A 160 -13.72 -1.97 4.51
CA TRP A 160 -13.78 -1.59 5.93
C TRP A 160 -12.40 -1.22 6.47
N VAL A 161 -11.33 -1.88 6.01
CA VAL A 161 -9.95 -1.48 6.35
C VAL A 161 -9.60 -0.12 5.77
N ASN A 162 -10.05 0.20 4.54
CA ASN A 162 -9.91 1.57 4.02
C ASN A 162 -10.60 2.60 4.92
N SER A 163 -11.78 2.26 5.45
CA SER A 163 -12.51 3.14 6.37
C SER A 163 -11.74 3.38 7.68
N TRP A 164 -11.15 2.32 8.26
CA TRP A 164 -10.30 2.43 9.44
C TRP A 164 -9.03 3.25 9.18
N ILE A 165 -8.36 3.04 8.05
CA ILE A 165 -7.19 3.82 7.64
C ILE A 165 -7.52 5.31 7.58
N LEU A 166 -8.65 5.69 6.99
CA LEU A 166 -9.08 7.09 6.94
C LEU A 166 -9.34 7.68 8.33
N GLU A 167 -9.94 6.90 9.24
CA GLU A 167 -10.17 7.31 10.63
C GLU A 167 -8.85 7.48 11.41
N TRP A 168 -7.93 6.51 11.29
CA TRP A 168 -6.61 6.58 11.90
C TRP A 168 -5.80 7.78 11.38
N MET A 169 -5.81 8.01 10.06
CA MET A 169 -5.12 9.15 9.47
C MET A 169 -5.72 10.48 9.94
N TYR A 170 -7.05 10.56 10.09
CA TYR A 170 -7.75 11.74 10.62
C TYR A 170 -7.34 12.03 12.08
N ASN A 171 -7.20 10.98 12.90
CA ASN A 171 -6.78 11.09 14.30
C ASN A 171 -5.26 11.24 14.48
N GLU A 172 -4.48 11.18 13.39
CA GLU A 172 -3.01 11.12 13.40
C GLU A 172 -2.44 9.86 14.08
N ASP A 173 -3.25 8.82 14.22
CA ASP A 173 -2.79 7.49 14.61
C ASP A 173 -1.84 6.95 13.54
N TYR A 174 -0.78 6.22 13.95
CA TYR A 174 0.21 5.62 13.05
C TYR A 174 1.02 6.60 12.19
N LEU A 175 1.00 7.89 12.50
CA LEU A 175 1.85 8.89 11.84
C LEU A 175 3.33 8.64 12.16
N LEU A 176 4.16 8.50 11.14
CA LEU A 176 5.61 8.40 11.28
C LEU A 176 6.22 9.81 11.39
N THR A 177 7.13 9.97 12.34
CA THR A 177 7.86 11.21 12.61
C THR A 177 9.34 10.91 12.80
N PRO A 178 10.22 11.93 12.69
CA PRO A 178 11.64 11.76 13.01
C PRO A 178 11.91 11.18 14.41
N ASP A 179 10.97 11.35 15.35
CA ASP A 179 11.12 10.92 16.74
C ASP A 179 10.67 9.47 16.97
N ASN A 180 9.79 8.92 16.13
CA ASN A 180 9.18 7.60 16.37
C ASN A 180 9.55 6.52 15.33
N TYR A 181 10.02 6.89 14.14
CA TYR A 181 10.11 5.94 13.04
C TYR A 181 11.09 4.79 13.32
N THR A 182 12.19 5.05 14.04
CA THR A 182 13.15 4.02 14.45
C THR A 182 12.53 3.01 15.41
N GLN A 183 11.66 3.45 16.31
CA GLN A 183 10.92 2.52 17.19
C GLN A 183 9.96 1.66 16.37
N TYR A 184 9.18 2.28 15.47
CA TYR A 184 8.30 1.57 14.54
C TYR A 184 9.07 0.48 13.75
N LEU A 185 10.22 0.83 13.16
CA LEU A 185 11.04 -0.12 12.39
C LEU A 185 11.54 -1.29 13.25
N ASN A 186 11.93 -1.02 14.50
CA ASN A 186 12.34 -2.07 15.44
C ASN A 186 11.17 -2.97 15.85
N GLU A 187 9.97 -2.41 16.06
CA GLU A 187 8.76 -3.16 16.38
C GLU A 187 8.41 -4.16 15.27
N ILE A 188 8.33 -3.69 14.02
CA ILE A 188 8.00 -4.56 12.88
C ILE A 188 9.10 -5.58 12.63
N ARG A 189 10.38 -5.19 12.73
CA ARG A 189 11.51 -6.11 12.52
C ARG A 189 11.52 -7.21 13.56
N ASN A 190 11.28 -6.88 14.82
CA ASN A 190 11.18 -7.86 15.88
C ASN A 190 9.99 -8.79 15.67
N PHE A 191 8.81 -8.25 15.32
CA PHE A 191 7.62 -9.06 15.11
C PHE A 191 7.77 -10.04 13.94
N TYR A 192 8.10 -9.53 12.74
CA TYR A 192 8.11 -10.36 11.54
C TYR A 192 9.27 -11.36 11.46
N ASN A 193 10.40 -11.11 12.12
CA ASN A 193 11.47 -12.11 12.19
C ASN A 193 11.22 -13.21 13.23
N ASN A 194 10.28 -13.00 14.17
CA ASN A 194 10.00 -13.94 15.26
C ASN A 194 8.58 -14.52 15.23
N TYR A 195 7.80 -14.19 14.20
CA TYR A 195 6.44 -14.73 14.05
C TYR A 195 6.49 -16.23 13.72
N ASP A 196 5.60 -17.01 14.32
CA ASP A 196 5.47 -18.44 14.01
C ASP A 196 4.68 -18.63 12.71
N TYR A 197 5.36 -18.48 11.57
CA TYR A 197 4.76 -18.67 10.25
C TYR A 197 4.31 -20.11 9.97
N SER A 198 4.83 -21.09 10.72
CA SER A 198 4.37 -22.47 10.59
C SER A 198 2.92 -22.64 11.06
N SER A 199 2.45 -21.76 11.96
CA SER A 199 1.06 -21.74 12.44
C SER A 199 0.04 -21.42 11.34
N LEU A 200 0.44 -20.79 10.24
CA LEU A 200 -0.43 -20.49 9.09
C LEU A 200 -0.74 -21.72 8.24
N ARG A 201 -0.04 -22.83 8.48
CA ARG A 201 -0.05 -24.07 7.66
C ARG A 201 -0.70 -25.25 8.40
N GLY A 202 -1.38 -24.98 9.53
CA GLY A 202 -2.01 -25.96 10.42
C GLY A 202 -3.44 -26.35 10.04
#